data_AF-C5LUP4-F1
#
_entry.id   AF-C5LUP4-F1
#
_cell.length_a   1.000
_cell.length_b   1.000
_cell.length_c   1.000
_cell.angle_alpha   90.00
_cell.angle_beta   90.00
_cell.angle_gamma   90.00
#
_symmetry.space_group_name_H-M   'P 1'
#
loop_
_entity.id
_entity.type
_entity.pdbx_description
1 polymer ?
#
loop_
_entity_poly.entity_id
_entity_poly.type
_entity_poly.pdbx_seq_one_letter_code
_entity_poly.pdbx_strand_id
1 'polypeptide(L)'
;MSVFTLYCVYTVSPARELTKRLNLFTAPIDSVCEEALVARYLMPHGLGHMLGLDVHDVAGYEPGHFKDKDDVSLTGLRLGRVVKEGYVLTVEPGCYFNPYLIDKWCSHPVHSKMVNETVLRSLIPVGGIRIEDDVLITRDGCRVLNDIPRSVEDIEAFMQGKIEWVPGKGKSEVA
;
A
#
# COMPACT_ATOMS: atom_id res chain seq x y z
N MET A 1 -15.25 1.79 9.87
CA MET A 1 -14.86 1.74 8.44
C MET A 1 -14.53 0.30 8.08
N SER A 2 -14.93 -0.21 6.92
CA SER A 2 -14.55 -1.59 6.52
C SER A 2 -13.12 -1.58 5.94
N VAL A 3 -12.40 -2.69 6.11
CA VAL A 3 -11.04 -2.86 5.57
C VAL A 3 -11.05 -2.80 4.04
N PHE A 4 -12.15 -3.22 3.41
CA PHE A 4 -12.36 -3.13 1.98
C PHE A 4 -12.35 -1.68 1.47
N THR A 5 -13.00 -0.75 2.18
CA THR A 5 -12.99 0.67 1.80
C THR A 5 -11.59 1.28 1.90
N LEU A 6 -10.82 0.93 2.94
CA LEU A 6 -9.40 1.33 3.03
C LEU A 6 -8.63 0.77 1.84
N TYR A 7 -8.75 -0.54 1.60
CA TYR A 7 -8.02 -1.23 0.54
C TYR A 7 -8.25 -0.59 -0.83
N CYS A 8 -9.50 -0.30 -1.19
CA CYS A 8 -9.81 0.42 -2.42
C CYS A 8 -9.14 1.80 -2.46
N VAL A 9 -9.24 2.63 -1.42
CA VAL A 9 -8.61 3.96 -1.42
C VAL A 9 -7.09 3.88 -1.61
N TYR A 10 -6.43 2.98 -0.90
CA TYR A 10 -4.97 2.84 -0.91
C TYR A 10 -4.42 2.11 -2.13
N THR A 11 -5.24 1.36 -2.87
CA THR A 11 -4.87 0.79 -4.18
C THR A 11 -5.20 1.73 -5.34
N VAL A 12 -6.28 2.51 -5.23
CA VAL A 12 -6.69 3.48 -6.26
C VAL A 12 -5.74 4.68 -6.31
N SER A 13 -5.24 5.14 -5.16
CA SER A 13 -4.41 6.35 -5.11
C SER A 13 -3.08 6.20 -5.88
N PRO A 14 -2.29 5.13 -5.69
CA PRO A 14 -1.10 4.88 -6.51
C PRO A 14 -1.43 4.75 -8.00
N ALA A 15 -2.51 4.04 -8.37
CA ALA A 15 -2.91 3.92 -9.77
C ALA A 15 -3.20 5.27 -10.41
N ARG A 16 -3.95 6.14 -9.73
CA ARG A 16 -4.27 7.49 -10.21
C ARG A 16 -3.01 8.32 -10.44
N GLU A 17 -2.07 8.29 -9.50
CA GLU A 17 -0.85 9.10 -9.59
C GLU A 17 0.10 8.57 -10.68
N LEU A 18 0.24 7.25 -10.81
CA LEU A 18 1.02 6.61 -11.88
C LEU A 18 0.42 6.91 -13.26
N THR A 19 -0.91 6.88 -13.40
CA THR A 19 -1.58 7.30 -14.64
C THR A 19 -1.32 8.78 -14.93
N LYS A 20 -1.51 9.65 -13.95
CA LYS A 20 -1.37 11.10 -14.12
C LYS A 20 0.05 11.52 -14.48
N ARG A 21 1.07 10.95 -13.84
CA ARG A 21 2.47 11.36 -14.02
C ARG A 21 3.18 10.62 -15.14
N LEU A 22 2.89 9.33 -15.31
CA LEU A 22 3.68 8.45 -16.17
C LEU A 22 2.86 7.87 -17.33
N ASN A 23 1.55 8.12 -17.37
CA ASN A 23 0.64 7.49 -18.32
C ASN A 23 0.78 5.95 -18.27
N LEU A 24 0.90 5.40 -17.06
CA LEU A 24 1.12 3.97 -16.86
C LEU A 24 -0.09 3.14 -17.29
N PHE A 25 -1.29 3.48 -16.82
CA PHE A 25 -2.51 2.78 -17.23
C PHE A 25 -3.12 3.47 -18.45
N THR A 26 -3.43 2.67 -19.47
CA THR A 26 -4.09 3.13 -20.70
C THR A 26 -5.61 3.01 -20.63
N ALA A 27 -6.12 2.21 -19.68
CA ALA A 27 -7.54 2.06 -19.40
C ALA A 27 -8.04 3.10 -18.37
N PRO A 28 -9.36 3.39 -18.36
CA PRO A 28 -9.98 4.17 -17.28
C PRO A 28 -9.71 3.56 -15.91
N ILE A 29 -9.54 4.41 -14.89
CA ILE A 29 -9.21 3.98 -13.53
C ILE A 29 -10.25 3.02 -12.96
N ASP A 30 -11.54 3.21 -13.26
CA ASP A 30 -12.59 2.32 -12.77
C ASP A 30 -12.38 0.88 -13.27
N SER A 31 -12.03 0.70 -14.55
CA SER A 31 -11.69 -0.61 -15.10
C SER A 31 -10.43 -1.21 -14.49
N VAL A 32 -9.42 -0.37 -14.17
CA VAL A 32 -8.21 -0.82 -13.45
C VAL A 32 -8.56 -1.38 -12.07
N CYS A 33 -9.56 -0.78 -11.40
CA CYS A 33 -10.03 -1.19 -10.09
C CYS A 33 -10.90 -2.45 -10.15
N GLU A 34 -11.83 -2.51 -11.11
CA GLU A 34 -12.67 -3.68 -11.37
C GLU A 34 -11.84 -4.94 -11.62
N GLU A 35 -10.77 -4.82 -12.41
CA GLU A 35 -9.84 -5.93 -12.69
C GLU A 35 -8.80 -6.17 -11.58
N ALA A 36 -8.80 -5.33 -10.54
CA ALA A 36 -7.87 -5.37 -9.42
C ALA A 36 -6.39 -5.37 -9.85
N LEU A 37 -6.03 -4.63 -10.92
CA LEU A 37 -4.69 -4.71 -11.52
C LEU A 37 -3.57 -4.32 -10.53
N VAL A 38 -3.83 -3.32 -9.68
CA VAL A 38 -2.87 -2.91 -8.64
C VAL A 38 -2.63 -4.04 -7.66
N ALA A 39 -3.69 -4.61 -7.08
CA ALA A 39 -3.59 -5.74 -6.14
C ALA A 39 -2.90 -6.96 -6.75
N ARG A 40 -3.18 -7.25 -8.04
CA ARG A 40 -2.63 -8.40 -8.75
C ARG A 40 -1.14 -8.27 -9.08
N TYR A 41 -0.71 -7.08 -9.52
CA TYR A 41 0.58 -6.92 -10.18
C TYR A 41 1.52 -5.94 -9.48
N LEU A 42 0.99 -4.91 -8.84
CA LEU A 42 1.79 -3.83 -8.24
C LEU A 42 1.83 -3.88 -6.71
N MET A 43 0.87 -4.51 -6.05
CA MET A 43 0.80 -4.66 -4.59
C MET A 43 0.33 -6.08 -4.24
N PRO A 44 1.18 -7.11 -4.44
CA PRO A 44 0.79 -8.52 -4.28
C PRO A 44 0.61 -8.97 -2.82
N HIS A 45 0.58 -8.03 -1.87
CA HIS A 45 0.37 -8.26 -0.44
C HIS A 45 -0.86 -7.49 0.08
N GLY A 46 -1.28 -7.82 1.30
CA GLY A 46 -2.39 -7.13 1.96
C GLY A 46 -2.01 -5.71 2.38
N LEU A 47 -3.00 -4.85 2.57
CA LEU A 47 -2.76 -3.46 3.01
C LEU A 47 -2.15 -3.36 4.43
N GLY A 48 -2.33 -4.39 5.25
CA GLY A 48 -1.81 -4.43 6.61
C GLY A 48 -2.40 -5.57 7.42
N HIS A 49 -2.07 -5.59 8.71
CA HIS A 49 -2.41 -6.66 9.65
C HIS A 49 -2.56 -6.15 11.08
N MET A 50 -3.11 -6.98 11.97
CA MET A 50 -3.05 -6.71 13.41
C MET A 50 -1.59 -6.69 13.88
N LEU A 51 -1.27 -5.83 14.84
CA LEU A 51 0.06 -5.71 15.44
C LEU A 51 -0.08 -5.71 16.97
N GLY A 52 0.79 -6.47 17.64
CA GLY A 52 0.75 -6.62 19.09
C GLY A 52 2.00 -7.30 19.63
N LEU A 53 1.81 -8.37 20.42
CA LEU A 53 2.94 -9.18 20.90
C LEU A 53 3.65 -9.89 19.74
N ASP A 54 2.88 -10.34 18.75
CA ASP A 54 3.39 -10.84 17.48
C ASP A 54 3.35 -9.72 16.42
N VAL A 55 4.33 -9.72 15.49
CA VAL A 55 4.35 -8.78 14.36
C VAL A 55 3.07 -8.95 13.53
N HIS A 56 2.74 -10.19 13.15
CA HIS A 56 1.44 -10.56 12.60
C HIS A 56 0.57 -11.08 13.75
N ASP A 57 -0.08 -10.17 14.48
CA ASP A 57 -0.85 -10.54 15.67
C ASP A 57 -2.10 -11.37 15.32
N VAL A 58 -2.61 -12.07 16.34
CA VAL A 58 -3.73 -13.00 16.21
C VAL A 58 -5.05 -12.31 15.84
N ALA A 59 -6.08 -13.12 15.55
CA ALA A 59 -7.46 -12.67 15.39
C ALA A 59 -7.72 -11.67 14.25
N GLY A 60 -6.91 -11.71 13.19
CA GLY A 60 -7.15 -10.96 11.95
C GLY A 60 -8.43 -11.37 11.19
N TYR A 61 -8.95 -12.57 11.44
CA TYR A 61 -10.23 -13.08 10.94
C TYR A 61 -11.09 -13.61 12.09
N GLU A 62 -12.41 -13.49 11.99
CA GLU A 62 -13.33 -14.16 12.92
C GLU A 62 -13.18 -15.68 12.78
N PRO A 63 -13.38 -16.47 13.86
CA PRO A 63 -13.46 -17.92 13.75
C PRO A 63 -14.44 -18.36 12.66
N GLY A 64 -14.00 -19.26 11.78
CA GLY A 64 -14.80 -19.78 10.66
C GLY A 64 -14.93 -18.83 9.46
N HIS A 65 -14.42 -17.61 9.54
CA HIS A 65 -14.36 -16.67 8.41
C HIS A 65 -12.96 -16.71 7.80
N PHE A 66 -12.90 -16.94 6.51
CA PHE A 66 -11.65 -16.96 5.76
C PHE A 66 -11.76 -16.05 4.56
N LYS A 67 -10.61 -15.56 4.11
CA LYS A 67 -10.51 -14.87 2.84
C LYS A 67 -11.02 -15.78 1.72
N ASP A 68 -11.85 -15.24 0.83
CA ASP A 68 -12.14 -15.89 -0.44
C ASP A 68 -10.83 -16.05 -1.24
N LYS A 69 -10.48 -17.29 -1.57
CA LYS A 69 -9.22 -17.59 -2.26
C LYS A 69 -9.23 -17.10 -3.70
N ASP A 70 -10.41 -16.98 -4.29
CA ASP A 70 -10.59 -16.54 -5.67
C ASP A 70 -10.67 -15.01 -5.78
N ASP A 71 -10.90 -14.31 -4.65
CA ASP A 71 -10.83 -12.86 -4.58
C ASP A 71 -9.38 -12.36 -4.55
N VAL A 72 -8.90 -12.11 -5.75
CA VAL A 72 -7.59 -11.52 -6.03
C VAL A 72 -7.45 -10.07 -5.56
N SER A 73 -8.55 -9.34 -5.39
CA SER A 73 -8.50 -7.96 -4.90
C SER A 73 -8.05 -7.91 -3.44
N LEU A 74 -8.26 -8.98 -2.68
CA LEU A 74 -7.85 -9.05 -1.28
C LEU A 74 -6.59 -9.92 -1.09
N THR A 75 -5.76 -10.08 -2.13
CA THR A 75 -4.53 -10.89 -2.08
C THR A 75 -3.63 -10.48 -0.93
N GLY A 76 -3.22 -11.47 -0.13
CA GLY A 76 -2.34 -11.27 1.03
C GLY A 76 -2.97 -10.56 2.23
N LEU A 77 -4.27 -10.23 2.23
CA LEU A 77 -4.91 -9.56 3.36
C LEU A 77 -4.92 -10.44 4.61
N ARG A 78 -4.40 -9.91 5.72
CA ARG A 78 -4.33 -10.60 7.02
C ARG A 78 -5.40 -10.12 8.01
N LEU A 79 -6.11 -9.04 7.69
CA LEU A 79 -7.18 -8.46 8.48
C LEU A 79 -8.47 -8.42 7.67
N GLY A 80 -9.36 -9.39 7.87
CA GLY A 80 -10.68 -9.44 7.23
C GLY A 80 -11.84 -8.92 8.10
N ARG A 81 -11.55 -8.48 9.33
CA ARG A 81 -12.56 -8.05 10.30
C ARG A 81 -12.88 -6.56 10.18
N VAL A 82 -14.06 -6.18 10.67
CA VAL A 82 -14.36 -4.76 10.92
C VAL A 82 -13.46 -4.26 12.04
N VAL A 83 -12.77 -3.16 11.78
CA VAL A 83 -11.85 -2.54 12.72
C VAL A 83 -12.62 -1.90 13.89
N LYS A 84 -12.12 -2.07 15.12
CA LYS A 84 -12.73 -1.55 16.36
C LYS A 84 -11.75 -0.69 17.13
N GLU A 85 -12.28 0.20 17.97
CA GLU A 85 -11.49 0.99 18.92
C GLU A 85 -10.58 0.09 19.76
N GLY A 86 -9.35 0.53 19.98
CA GLY A 86 -8.32 -0.19 20.74
C GLY A 86 -7.48 -1.16 19.90
N TYR A 87 -7.84 -1.42 18.64
CA TYR A 87 -7.01 -2.24 17.76
C TYR A 87 -5.73 -1.49 17.37
N VAL A 88 -4.62 -2.22 17.29
CA VAL A 88 -3.37 -1.72 16.72
C VAL A 88 -3.10 -2.50 15.43
N LEU A 89 -2.85 -1.77 14.35
CA LEU A 89 -2.72 -2.32 13.00
C LEU A 89 -1.53 -1.69 12.28
N THR A 90 -1.00 -2.38 11.27
CA THR A 90 -0.17 -1.76 10.25
C THR A 90 -1.04 -1.20 9.12
N VAL A 91 -0.60 -0.09 8.51
CA VAL A 91 -1.10 0.46 7.25
C VAL A 91 0.11 0.63 6.34
N GLU A 92 0.26 -0.29 5.39
CA GLU A 92 1.51 -0.49 4.65
C GLU A 92 1.31 -0.55 3.13
N PRO A 93 0.66 0.43 2.48
CA PRO A 93 0.52 0.42 1.03
C PRO A 93 1.89 0.34 0.33
N GLY A 94 1.94 -0.47 -0.72
CA GLY A 94 3.15 -0.69 -1.51
C GLY A 94 2.89 -0.61 -3.01
N CYS A 95 3.94 -0.30 -3.77
CA CYS A 95 3.94 -0.36 -5.23
C CYS A 95 5.27 -0.94 -5.71
N TYR A 96 5.22 -2.09 -6.37
CA TYR A 96 6.37 -2.88 -6.80
C TYR A 96 6.32 -3.17 -8.29
N PHE A 97 7.49 -3.16 -8.90
CA PHE A 97 7.72 -3.45 -10.31
C PHE A 97 8.47 -4.78 -10.43
N ASN A 98 7.82 -5.85 -9.95
CA ASN A 98 8.37 -7.19 -9.96
C ASN A 98 8.42 -7.75 -11.40
N PRO A 99 9.59 -8.13 -11.95
CA PRO A 99 9.71 -8.60 -13.33
C PRO A 99 8.77 -9.77 -13.68
N TYR A 100 8.64 -10.74 -12.78
CA TYR A 100 7.78 -11.92 -13.01
C TYR A 100 6.30 -11.53 -13.10
N LEU A 101 5.83 -10.66 -12.21
CA LEU A 101 4.44 -10.18 -12.25
C LEU A 101 4.17 -9.29 -13.46
N ILE A 102 5.16 -8.48 -13.86
CA ILE A 102 5.09 -7.66 -15.07
C ILE A 102 4.99 -8.54 -16.32
N ASP A 103 5.81 -9.58 -16.45
CA ASP A 103 5.73 -10.50 -17.58
C ASP A 103 4.38 -11.24 -17.61
N LYS A 104 3.84 -11.60 -16.44
CA LYS A 104 2.49 -12.17 -16.31
C LYS A 104 1.39 -11.17 -16.70
N TRP A 105 1.57 -9.89 -16.40
CA TRP A 105 0.64 -8.84 -16.80
C TRP A 105 0.66 -8.63 -18.32
N CYS A 106 1.84 -8.44 -18.91
CA CYS A 106 2.03 -8.17 -20.33
C CYS A 106 1.64 -9.37 -21.22
N SER A 107 1.67 -10.60 -20.69
CA SER A 107 1.19 -11.79 -21.40
C SER A 107 -0.31 -12.05 -21.23
N HIS A 108 -1.01 -11.35 -20.35
CA HIS A 108 -2.44 -11.57 -20.13
C HIS A 108 -3.28 -11.03 -21.30
N PRO A 109 -4.25 -11.79 -21.86
CA PRO A 109 -4.97 -11.41 -23.09
C PRO A 109 -5.86 -10.15 -22.95
N VAL A 110 -6.24 -9.82 -21.72
CA VAL A 110 -7.06 -8.65 -21.38
C VAL A 110 -6.22 -7.54 -20.77
N HIS A 111 -5.46 -7.86 -19.71
CA HIS A 111 -4.82 -6.83 -18.88
C HIS A 111 -3.63 -6.16 -19.57
N SER A 112 -2.96 -6.84 -20.49
CA SER A 112 -1.85 -6.27 -21.27
C SER A 112 -2.25 -5.03 -22.07
N LYS A 113 -3.54 -4.93 -22.45
CA LYS A 113 -4.09 -3.79 -23.19
C LYS A 113 -4.41 -2.58 -22.31
N MET A 114 -4.35 -2.75 -20.99
CA MET A 114 -4.73 -1.74 -19.99
C MET A 114 -3.52 -1.00 -19.40
N VAL A 115 -2.31 -1.29 -19.89
CA VAL A 115 -1.06 -0.73 -19.38
C VAL A 115 -0.12 -0.35 -20.53
N ASN A 116 0.68 0.67 -20.30
CA ASN A 116 1.79 1.04 -21.14
C ASN A 116 3.02 0.19 -20.76
N GLU A 117 3.27 -0.87 -21.52
CA GLU A 117 4.35 -1.83 -21.25
C GLU A 117 5.74 -1.15 -21.23
N THR A 118 5.99 -0.19 -22.11
CA THR A 118 7.27 0.54 -22.15
C THR A 118 7.53 1.28 -20.84
N VAL A 119 6.51 1.97 -20.32
CA VAL A 119 6.58 2.67 -19.02
C VAL A 119 6.68 1.67 -17.88
N LEU A 120 5.88 0.59 -17.91
CA LEU A 120 5.91 -0.42 -16.85
C LEU A 120 7.29 -1.07 -16.72
N ARG A 121 7.92 -1.42 -17.85
CA ARG A 121 9.25 -2.04 -17.86
C ARG A 121 10.37 -1.07 -17.47
N SER A 122 10.25 0.23 -17.77
CA SER A 122 11.25 1.21 -17.36
C SER A 122 11.30 1.42 -15.84
N LEU A 123 10.24 1.03 -15.12
CA LEU A 123 10.15 1.12 -13.67
C LEU A 123 10.73 -0.10 -12.93
N ILE A 124 11.10 -1.18 -13.63
CA ILE A 124 11.71 -2.37 -13.02
C ILE A 124 12.95 -2.04 -12.17
N PRO A 125 13.90 -1.18 -12.60
CA PRO A 125 15.07 -0.83 -11.80
C PRO A 125 14.74 -0.10 -10.49
N VAL A 126 13.55 0.50 -10.37
CA VAL A 126 13.07 1.11 -9.11
C VAL A 126 12.83 0.02 -8.05
N GLY A 127 12.48 -1.19 -8.47
CA GLY A 127 12.13 -2.30 -7.57
C GLY A 127 10.76 -2.10 -6.95
N GLY A 128 10.65 -1.22 -5.95
CA GLY A 128 9.38 -0.87 -5.35
C GLY A 128 9.52 -0.05 -4.08
N ILE A 129 8.38 0.48 -3.62
CA ILE A 129 8.28 1.37 -2.46
C ILE A 129 7.18 0.82 -1.55
N ARG A 130 7.41 0.83 -0.24
CA ARG A 130 6.41 0.62 0.79
C ARG A 130 6.55 1.70 1.85
N ILE A 131 5.43 2.27 2.27
CA ILE A 131 5.38 3.21 3.37
C ILE A 131 4.44 2.60 4.40
N GLU A 132 4.98 2.31 5.58
CA GLU A 132 4.27 1.61 6.64
C GLU A 132 4.13 2.48 7.88
N ASP A 133 2.91 2.51 8.41
CA ASP A 133 2.54 3.14 9.65
C ASP A 133 1.93 2.12 10.62
N ASP A 134 2.30 2.20 11.89
CA ASP A 134 1.60 1.56 13.00
C ASP A 134 0.51 2.51 13.50
N VAL A 135 -0.73 2.04 13.54
CA VAL A 135 -1.89 2.87 13.92
C VAL A 135 -2.67 2.25 15.06
N LEU A 136 -2.95 3.05 16.09
CA LEU A 136 -3.94 2.74 17.12
C LEU A 136 -5.29 3.29 16.69
N ILE A 137 -6.29 2.44 16.63
CA ILE A 137 -7.67 2.84 16.30
C ILE A 137 -8.32 3.46 17.52
N THR A 138 -8.87 4.66 17.35
CA THR A 138 -9.60 5.39 18.38
C THR A 138 -11.08 5.42 18.03
N ARG A 139 -11.93 5.87 18.95
CA ARG A 139 -13.38 5.96 18.74
C ARG A 139 -13.76 6.68 17.44
N ASP A 140 -13.07 7.76 17.13
CA ASP A 140 -13.42 8.69 16.05
C ASP A 140 -12.38 8.71 14.91
N GLY A 141 -11.39 7.80 14.91
CA GLY A 141 -10.33 7.76 13.90
C GLY A 141 -9.17 6.84 14.25
N CYS A 142 -7.94 7.34 14.07
CA CYS A 142 -6.72 6.63 14.45
C CYS A 142 -5.65 7.60 14.96
N ARG A 143 -4.68 7.05 15.68
CA ARG A 143 -3.43 7.70 16.07
C ARG A 143 -2.27 6.93 15.45
N VAL A 144 -1.49 7.60 14.61
CA VAL A 144 -0.22 7.07 14.10
C VAL A 144 0.79 7.01 15.25
N LEU A 145 1.46 5.87 15.40
CA LEU A 145 2.35 5.58 16.53
C LEU A 145 3.82 5.82 16.20
N ASN A 146 4.21 5.65 14.95
CA ASN A 146 5.54 5.98 14.45
C ASN A 146 5.66 7.49 14.13
N ASP A 147 6.85 8.05 14.34
CA ASP A 147 7.15 9.45 14.02
C ASP A 147 8.48 9.52 13.25
N ILE A 148 8.36 9.57 11.93
CA ILE A 148 9.50 9.56 11.00
C ILE A 148 9.27 10.56 9.84
N PRO A 149 10.33 11.04 9.17
CA PRO A 149 10.20 11.85 7.96
C PRO A 149 9.39 11.12 6.88
N ARG A 150 8.41 11.79 6.28
CA ARG A 150 7.51 11.19 5.26
C ARG A 150 7.53 11.92 3.92
N SER A 151 7.65 13.25 3.91
CA SER A 151 7.67 14.00 2.66
C SER A 151 8.99 13.79 1.93
N VAL A 152 8.98 13.97 0.60
CA VAL A 152 10.20 13.89 -0.20
C VAL A 152 11.23 14.91 0.32
N GLU A 153 10.79 16.13 0.59
CA GLU A 153 11.64 17.22 1.08
C GLU A 153 12.25 16.91 2.44
N ASP A 154 11.47 16.35 3.37
CA ASP A 154 11.95 16.00 4.71
C ASP A 154 12.93 14.81 4.66
N ILE A 155 12.65 13.80 3.85
CA ILE A 155 13.55 12.65 3.67
C ILE A 155 14.88 13.12 3.04
N GLU A 156 14.84 13.94 2.00
CA GLU A 156 16.04 14.48 1.36
C GLU A 156 16.85 15.37 2.30
N ALA A 157 16.19 16.27 3.03
CA ALA A 157 16.84 17.15 3.99
C ALA A 157 17.49 16.36 5.14
N PHE A 158 16.79 15.34 5.66
CA PHE A 158 17.31 14.47 6.72
C PHE A 158 18.53 13.68 6.22
N MET A 159 18.44 13.10 5.02
CA MET A 159 19.55 12.33 4.44
C MET A 159 20.78 13.18 4.11
N GLN A 160 20.59 14.47 3.85
CA GLN A 160 21.67 15.44 3.63
C GLN A 160 22.23 16.03 4.94
N GLY A 161 21.67 15.67 6.10
CA GLY A 161 22.06 16.22 7.40
C GLY A 161 21.69 17.69 7.59
N LYS A 162 20.71 18.21 6.83
CA LYS A 162 20.22 19.59 6.96
C LYS A 162 19.24 19.75 8.13
N ILE A 163 18.60 18.65 8.52
CA ILE A 163 17.67 18.60 9.64
C ILE A 163 17.98 17.41 10.53
N GLU A 164 17.63 17.55 11.80
CA GLU A 164 17.46 16.44 12.71
C GLU A 164 15.96 16.11 12.85
N TRP A 165 15.67 14.81 12.99
CA TRP A 165 14.32 14.34 13.30
C TRP A 165 14.37 13.56 14.60
N VAL A 166 13.73 14.10 15.64
CA VAL A 166 13.66 13.44 16.95
C VAL A 166 12.24 12.94 17.17
N PRO A 167 12.02 11.62 17.30
CA PRO A 167 10.68 11.07 17.55
C PRO A 167 10.01 11.72 18.76
N GLY A 168 8.76 12.15 18.60
CA GLY A 168 7.96 12.87 19.59
C GLY A 168 8.25 14.38 19.68
N LYS A 169 9.28 14.89 18.98
CA LYS A 169 9.63 16.31 18.93
C LYS A 169 9.58 16.89 17.51
N GLY A 170 9.64 16.04 16.49
CA GLY A 170 9.56 16.42 15.09
C GLY A 170 10.87 16.99 14.53
N LYS A 171 10.73 17.77 13.46
CA LYS A 171 11.81 18.39 12.67
C LYS A 171 12.47 19.56 13.39
N SER A 172 13.80 19.58 13.43
CA SER A 172 14.60 20.75 13.82
C SER A 172 15.75 20.98 12.84
N GLU A 173 16.13 22.24 12.63
CA GLU A 173 17.31 22.58 11.83
C GLU A 173 18.59 22.16 12.57
N VAL A 174 19.58 21.67 11.82
CA VAL A 174 20.91 21.41 12.38
C VAL A 174 21.64 22.74 12.52
N ALA A 175 22.09 23.04 13.75
CA ALA A 175 22.82 24.27 14.08
C ALA A 175 24.22 24.34 13.44
#